data_AF-A0A1U8Q3I3-F1
#
_entry.id   AF-A0A1U8Q3I3-F1
#
_cell.length_a   1.000
_cell.length_b   1.000
_cell.length_c   1.000
_cell.angle_alpha   90.00
_cell.angle_beta   90.00
_cell.angle_gamma   90.00
#
_symmetry.space_group_name_H-M   'P 1'
#
loop_
_entity.id
_entity.type
_entity.pdbx_description
1 polymer ?
#
loop_
_entity_poly.entity_id
_entity_poly.type
_entity_poly.pdbx_seq_one_letter_code
_entity_poly.pdbx_strand_id
1 'polypeptide(L)'
;MNLRAFKKRLRLFYSSWKERNGSLWCDSNVLLLCTPPPPADGSPSAALSHPVTSAFYVWLLGHDFPDTIAVFTYNGIYFVCTKKKASLLKKLVPTAMEAENVVIAIHEKVSKDNGYALMDEILQAVRDRFKSTLPPFPAKYNSESDGNRPFVIGLAEGEFPRSKLLWTWSRKAETDECRTVYVNSALSRLFGVKADKALNVDLHMKALPKGVEEALLLDDERRTAEDLSEKTIKSEKEAEEAKISKQDCNTQLSISLPRKNERADALVESTLDFDDTGDWVVV
;
A
#
# COMPACT_ATOMS: atom_id res chain seq x y z
N MET A 1 11.67 -0.17 19.39
CA MET A 1 11.90 -1.37 18.55
C MET A 1 13.10 -2.15 19.07
N ASN A 2 12.92 -3.44 19.32
CA ASN A 2 13.98 -4.33 19.79
C ASN A 2 14.50 -5.17 18.61
N LEU A 3 15.69 -4.83 18.10
CA LEU A 3 16.27 -5.46 16.91
C LEU A 3 16.57 -6.96 17.12
N ARG A 4 16.97 -7.36 18.34
CA ARG A 4 17.22 -8.77 18.68
C ARG A 4 15.93 -9.59 18.62
N ALA A 5 14.84 -9.05 19.18
CA ALA A 5 13.52 -9.68 19.13
C ALA A 5 12.98 -9.74 17.69
N PHE A 6 13.09 -8.64 16.94
CA PHE A 6 12.72 -8.59 15.52
C PHE A 6 13.46 -9.66 14.72
N LYS A 7 14.79 -9.73 14.81
CA LYS A 7 15.61 -10.75 14.13
C LYS A 7 15.11 -12.17 14.41
N LYS A 8 14.91 -12.52 15.68
CA LYS A 8 14.43 -13.85 16.08
C LYS A 8 13.04 -14.15 15.52
N ARG A 9 12.12 -13.20 15.59
CA ARG A 9 10.73 -13.36 15.15
C ARG A 9 10.60 -13.38 13.63
N LEU A 10 11.43 -12.60 12.92
CA LEU A 10 11.50 -12.60 11.47
C LEU A 10 11.93 -13.97 10.94
N ARG A 11 12.97 -14.57 11.54
CA ARG A 11 13.39 -15.95 11.21
C ARG A 11 12.27 -16.94 11.44
N LEU A 12 11.63 -16.89 12.61
CA LEU A 12 10.51 -17.79 12.93
C LEU A 12 9.34 -17.65 11.95
N PHE A 13 9.01 -16.43 11.55
CA PHE A 13 7.99 -16.14 10.55
C PHE A 13 8.35 -16.73 9.19
N TYR A 14 9.55 -16.44 8.67
CA TYR A 14 9.96 -16.89 7.34
C TYR A 14 10.17 -18.41 7.28
N SER A 15 10.75 -19.04 8.30
CA SER A 15 10.82 -20.51 8.38
C SER A 15 9.41 -21.12 8.41
N SER A 16 8.52 -20.59 9.24
CA SER A 16 7.12 -21.06 9.30
C SER A 16 6.41 -20.93 7.95
N TRP A 17 6.64 -19.83 7.22
CA TRP A 17 6.01 -19.60 5.93
C TRP A 17 6.61 -20.47 4.83
N LYS A 18 7.93 -20.46 4.66
CA LYS A 18 8.62 -21.22 3.60
C LYS A 18 8.48 -22.74 3.77
N GLU A 19 8.59 -23.26 4.99
CA GLU A 19 8.57 -24.71 5.24
C GLU A 19 7.15 -25.29 5.30
N ARG A 20 6.14 -24.48 5.63
CA ARG A 20 4.75 -24.93 5.82
C ARG A 20 3.76 -24.19 4.93
N ASN A 21 4.20 -23.73 3.76
CA ASN A 21 3.37 -22.87 2.91
C ASN A 21 2.04 -23.55 2.51
N GLY A 22 2.10 -24.77 1.96
CA GLY A 22 0.90 -25.47 1.49
C GLY A 22 -0.02 -25.96 2.61
N SER A 23 0.50 -26.25 3.80
CA SER A 23 -0.31 -26.78 4.91
C SER A 23 -0.84 -25.72 5.88
N LEU A 24 -0.15 -24.57 6.01
CA LEU A 24 -0.50 -23.54 6.99
C LEU A 24 -0.80 -22.19 6.35
N TRP A 25 -0.11 -21.83 5.27
CA TRP A 25 -0.20 -20.50 4.63
C TRP A 25 -0.95 -20.53 3.29
N CYS A 26 -1.72 -21.60 3.04
CA CYS A 26 -2.63 -21.73 1.91
C CYS A 26 -1.95 -21.50 0.54
N ASP A 27 -0.71 -21.94 0.39
CA ASP A 27 0.12 -21.75 -0.82
C ASP A 27 0.34 -20.28 -1.21
N SER A 28 0.27 -19.34 -0.25
CA SER A 28 0.47 -17.91 -0.50
C SER A 28 1.84 -17.62 -1.13
N ASN A 29 1.86 -16.85 -2.21
CA ASN A 29 3.08 -16.31 -2.82
C ASN A 29 3.49 -14.99 -2.17
N VAL A 30 2.50 -14.22 -1.71
CA VAL A 30 2.67 -12.94 -1.05
C VAL A 30 1.72 -12.86 0.14
N LEU A 31 2.14 -12.22 1.22
CA LEU A 31 1.25 -11.88 2.34
C LEU A 31 1.08 -10.36 2.37
N LEU A 32 -0.16 -9.92 2.32
CA LEU A 32 -0.54 -8.51 2.37
C LEU A 32 -1.25 -8.23 3.69
N LEU A 33 -0.64 -7.38 4.49
CA LEU A 33 -1.14 -6.98 5.80
C LEU A 33 -1.30 -5.46 5.84
N CYS A 34 -2.50 -5.00 6.19
CA CYS A 34 -2.86 -3.60 6.08
C CYS A 34 -3.51 -3.10 7.37
N THR A 35 -3.06 -1.94 7.82
CA THR A 35 -3.79 -1.12 8.78
C THR A 35 -4.17 0.18 8.06
N PRO A 36 -5.45 0.48 7.86
CA PRO A 36 -5.88 1.70 7.17
C PRO A 36 -5.66 2.92 8.06
N PRO A 37 -5.75 4.12 7.47
CA PRO A 37 -5.81 5.35 8.24
C PRO A 37 -7.02 5.37 9.17
N PRO A 38 -6.88 5.96 10.38
CA PRO A 38 -8.04 6.26 11.20
C PRO A 38 -8.98 7.21 10.43
N PRO A 39 -10.31 7.05 10.60
CA PRO A 39 -11.29 7.78 9.84
C PRO A 39 -11.25 9.26 10.20
N ALA A 40 -11.52 10.11 9.22
CA ALA A 40 -11.41 11.56 9.33
C ALA A 40 -12.38 12.18 10.36
N ASP A 41 -13.47 11.48 10.67
CA ASP A 41 -14.51 11.90 11.62
C ASP A 41 -14.19 11.54 13.08
N GLY A 42 -13.05 10.88 13.34
CA GLY A 42 -12.67 10.43 14.67
C GLY A 42 -13.57 9.33 15.24
N SER A 43 -14.42 8.70 14.41
CA SER A 43 -15.32 7.66 14.85
C SER A 43 -14.54 6.42 15.34
N PRO A 44 -14.85 5.92 16.55
CA PRO A 44 -14.15 4.78 17.15
C PRO A 44 -14.41 3.44 16.41
N SER A 45 -15.29 3.40 15.40
CA SER A 45 -15.63 2.17 14.68
C SER A 45 -14.45 1.59 13.89
N ALA A 46 -13.49 2.41 13.49
CA ALA A 46 -12.33 1.95 12.72
C ALA A 46 -11.10 1.60 13.58
N ALA A 47 -11.01 2.11 14.82
CA ALA A 47 -9.91 1.81 15.73
C ALA A 47 -9.83 0.33 16.13
N LEU A 48 -10.92 -0.42 15.91
CA LEU A 48 -11.05 -1.85 16.17
C LEU A 48 -10.92 -2.73 14.92
N SER A 49 -10.68 -2.15 13.73
CA SER A 49 -10.97 -2.85 12.47
C SER A 49 -9.85 -3.78 11.97
N HIS A 50 -8.67 -3.81 12.61
CA HIS A 50 -7.52 -4.61 12.13
C HIS A 50 -6.72 -5.33 13.24
N PRO A 51 -7.39 -6.10 14.12
CA PRO A 51 -6.75 -6.70 15.29
C PRO A 51 -5.67 -7.73 14.93
N VAL A 52 -5.79 -8.44 13.80
CA VAL A 52 -4.85 -9.49 13.42
C VAL A 52 -3.56 -8.88 12.87
N THR A 53 -3.65 -7.92 11.95
CA THR A 53 -2.47 -7.22 11.44
C THR A 53 -1.76 -6.43 12.54
N SER A 54 -2.51 -5.71 13.37
CA SER A 54 -1.94 -4.95 14.50
C SER A 54 -1.22 -5.88 15.48
N ALA A 55 -1.82 -7.01 15.86
CA ALA A 55 -1.18 -8.01 16.71
C ALA A 55 0.09 -8.58 16.07
N PHE A 56 0.06 -8.83 14.76
CA PHE A 56 1.24 -9.27 14.02
C PHE A 56 2.35 -8.21 14.03
N TYR A 57 2.05 -6.93 13.85
CA TYR A 57 3.05 -5.86 13.92
C TYR A 57 3.63 -5.70 15.33
N VAL A 58 2.81 -5.73 16.37
CA VAL A 58 3.28 -5.70 17.76
C VAL A 58 4.17 -6.91 18.04
N TRP A 59 3.77 -8.10 17.59
CA TRP A 59 4.59 -9.29 17.71
C TRP A 59 5.90 -9.13 16.94
N LEU A 60 5.89 -8.82 15.65
CA LEU A 60 7.10 -8.79 14.84
C LEU A 60 8.04 -7.62 15.19
N LEU A 61 7.48 -6.41 15.28
CA LEU A 61 8.22 -5.14 15.36
C LEU A 61 8.31 -4.58 16.79
N GLY A 62 7.48 -5.09 17.72
CA GLY A 62 7.41 -4.62 19.10
C GLY A 62 6.55 -3.37 19.30
N HIS A 63 5.92 -2.85 18.23
CA HIS A 63 5.01 -1.72 18.25
C HIS A 63 3.97 -1.91 17.16
N ASP A 64 2.80 -1.32 17.35
CA ASP A 64 1.82 -1.21 16.28
C ASP A 64 2.22 -0.09 15.31
N PHE A 65 1.83 -0.27 14.05
CA PHE A 65 2.05 0.66 12.95
C PHE A 65 0.70 0.89 12.27
N PRO A 66 -0.19 1.75 12.80
CA PRO A 66 -1.45 2.10 12.13
C PRO A 66 -1.14 2.73 10.77
N ASP A 67 -2.13 2.87 9.87
CA ASP A 67 -1.95 3.52 8.57
C ASP A 67 -0.66 3.09 7.85
N THR A 68 -0.49 1.76 7.75
CA THR A 68 0.71 1.09 7.21
C THR A 68 0.31 -0.19 6.49
N ILE A 69 0.79 -0.32 5.26
CA ILE A 69 0.66 -1.51 4.42
C ILE A 69 2.01 -2.22 4.40
N ALA A 70 2.01 -3.53 4.57
CA ALA A 70 3.18 -4.37 4.44
C ALA A 70 2.89 -5.51 3.47
N VAL A 71 3.73 -5.62 2.43
CA VAL A 71 3.72 -6.70 1.44
C VAL A 71 4.94 -7.57 1.70
N PHE A 72 4.73 -8.77 2.23
CA PHE A 72 5.79 -9.75 2.46
C PHE A 72 5.88 -10.69 1.27
N THR A 73 7.09 -10.85 0.73
CA THR A 73 7.44 -11.84 -0.29
C THR A 73 8.56 -12.74 0.26
N TYR A 74 8.90 -13.82 -0.44
CA TYR A 74 9.98 -14.71 0.00
C TYR A 74 11.36 -14.04 0.10
N ASN A 75 11.57 -12.96 -0.65
CA ASN A 75 12.87 -12.31 -0.82
C ASN A 75 12.87 -10.84 -0.34
N GLY A 76 11.72 -10.31 0.07
CA GLY A 76 11.60 -8.90 0.40
C GLY A 76 10.36 -8.55 1.21
N ILE A 77 10.39 -7.39 1.84
CA ILE A 77 9.27 -6.76 2.53
C ILE A 77 9.13 -5.34 2.00
N TYR A 78 7.95 -4.99 1.52
CA TYR A 78 7.64 -3.66 1.06
C TYR A 78 6.70 -3.00 2.05
N PHE A 79 7.12 -1.88 2.65
CA PHE A 79 6.27 -1.08 3.51
C PHE A 79 5.78 0.16 2.76
N VAL A 80 4.48 0.45 2.82
CA VAL A 80 3.90 1.74 2.43
C VAL A 80 3.42 2.45 3.68
N CYS A 81 4.02 3.59 4.00
CA CYS A 81 3.75 4.30 5.25
C CYS A 81 4.11 5.79 5.16
N THR A 82 3.76 6.57 6.18
CA THR A 82 4.14 7.99 6.24
C THR A 82 5.64 8.16 6.57
N LYS A 83 6.22 9.29 6.18
CA LYS A 83 7.63 9.66 6.43
C LYS A 83 8.11 9.43 7.87
N LYS A 84 7.24 9.70 8.85
CA LYS A 84 7.53 9.48 10.28
C LYS A 84 7.78 8.01 10.58
N LYS A 85 6.97 7.10 10.05
CA LYS A 85 7.10 5.65 10.24
C LYS A 85 8.24 5.08 9.41
N ALA A 86 8.45 5.60 8.20
CA ALA A 86 9.57 5.20 7.34
C ALA A 86 10.91 5.33 8.07
N SER A 87 11.13 6.43 8.79
CA SER A 87 12.35 6.66 9.59
C SER A 87 12.57 5.61 10.69
N LEU A 88 11.50 5.04 11.25
CA LEU A 88 11.57 3.97 12.25
C LEU A 88 11.86 2.61 11.58
N LEU A 89 11.16 2.31 10.48
CA LEU A 89 11.29 1.05 9.73
C LEU A 89 12.65 0.91 9.05
N LYS A 90 13.28 2.03 8.61
CA LYS A 90 14.63 2.04 8.04
C LYS A 90 15.68 1.38 8.95
N LYS A 91 15.47 1.41 10.28
CA LYS A 91 16.36 0.77 11.26
C LYS A 91 16.35 -0.76 11.20
N LEU A 92 15.34 -1.37 10.58
CA LEU A 92 15.20 -2.82 10.44
C LEU A 92 15.97 -3.38 9.25
N VAL A 93 16.27 -2.55 8.25
CA VAL A 93 16.85 -2.99 6.96
C VAL A 93 18.11 -3.85 7.17
N PRO A 94 19.12 -3.43 7.97
CA PRO A 94 20.32 -4.24 8.15
C PRO A 94 20.02 -5.54 8.89
N THR A 95 19.12 -5.50 9.87
CA THR A 95 18.77 -6.66 10.68
C THR A 95 17.98 -7.70 9.87
N ALA A 96 17.11 -7.28 8.96
CA ALA A 96 16.36 -8.19 8.09
C ALA A 96 17.26 -8.88 7.07
N MET A 97 18.19 -8.12 6.47
CA MET A 97 19.21 -8.65 5.57
C MET A 97 20.07 -9.71 6.27
N GLU A 98 20.55 -9.43 7.48
CA GLU A 98 21.36 -10.37 8.27
C GLU A 98 20.56 -11.58 8.78
N ALA A 99 19.24 -11.43 8.98
CA ALA A 99 18.39 -12.47 9.54
C ALA A 99 18.07 -13.57 8.52
N GLU A 100 17.58 -13.17 7.35
CA GLU A 100 16.90 -14.02 6.37
C GLU A 100 17.26 -13.65 4.91
N ASN A 101 18.26 -12.79 4.68
CA ASN A 101 18.61 -12.25 3.37
C ASN A 101 17.41 -11.56 2.68
N VAL A 102 16.59 -10.88 3.47
CA VAL A 102 15.34 -10.23 3.03
C VAL A 102 15.59 -8.74 2.87
N VAL A 103 15.29 -8.21 1.68
CA VAL A 103 15.40 -6.78 1.38
C VAL A 103 14.15 -6.05 1.87
N ILE A 104 14.33 -5.01 2.69
CA ILE A 104 13.24 -4.13 3.09
C ILE A 104 13.23 -2.90 2.19
N ALA A 105 12.15 -2.70 1.43
CA ALA A 105 11.88 -1.49 0.66
C ALA A 105 10.79 -0.66 1.36
N ILE A 106 10.97 0.66 1.42
CA ILE A 106 10.06 1.56 2.14
C ILE A 106 9.60 2.64 1.17
N HIS A 107 8.30 2.67 0.92
CA HIS A 107 7.62 3.62 0.07
C HIS A 107 6.90 4.64 0.96
N GLU A 108 7.30 5.90 0.84
CA GLU A 108 6.71 6.99 1.63
C GLU A 108 5.44 7.50 0.94
N LYS A 109 4.30 7.44 1.63
CA LYS A 109 3.04 8.04 1.18
C LYS A 109 2.82 9.39 1.85
N VAL A 110 2.09 10.27 1.15
CA VAL A 110 1.60 11.53 1.72
C VAL A 110 0.57 11.22 2.80
N SER A 111 0.49 12.00 3.88
CA SER A 111 -0.37 11.69 5.04
C SER A 111 -1.86 11.56 4.71
N LYS A 112 -2.35 12.21 3.65
CA LYS A 112 -3.75 12.12 3.19
C LYS A 112 -4.00 10.97 2.21
N ASP A 113 -2.95 10.36 1.68
CA ASP A 113 -3.04 9.25 0.75
C ASP A 113 -3.31 7.93 1.51
N ASN A 114 -4.13 7.06 0.95
CA ASN A 114 -4.37 5.71 1.47
C ASN A 114 -3.25 4.72 1.09
N GLY A 115 -2.40 5.06 0.11
CA GLY A 115 -1.26 4.24 -0.31
C GLY A 115 -1.62 3.02 -1.16
N TYR A 116 -2.88 2.87 -1.56
CA TYR A 116 -3.32 1.72 -2.36
C TYR A 116 -2.76 1.73 -3.79
N ALA A 117 -2.51 2.90 -4.38
CA ALA A 117 -1.86 2.98 -5.68
C ALA A 117 -0.43 2.38 -5.64
N LEU A 118 0.36 2.76 -4.63
CA LEU A 118 1.69 2.18 -4.41
C LEU A 118 1.63 0.68 -4.10
N MET A 119 0.64 0.25 -3.33
CA MET A 119 0.41 -1.17 -3.07
C MET A 119 0.11 -1.94 -4.35
N ASP A 120 -0.75 -1.40 -5.22
CA ASP A 120 -1.13 -2.01 -6.49
C ASP A 120 0.09 -2.14 -7.43
N GLU A 121 0.93 -1.10 -7.51
CA GLU A 121 2.19 -1.13 -8.24
C GLU A 121 3.14 -2.21 -7.73
N ILE A 122 3.31 -2.32 -6.40
CA ILE A 122 4.15 -3.34 -5.77
C ILE A 122 3.62 -4.75 -6.08
N LEU A 123 2.32 -4.99 -5.89
CA LEU A 123 1.71 -6.30 -6.14
C LEU A 123 1.81 -6.71 -7.60
N GLN A 124 1.61 -5.77 -8.53
CA GLN A 124 1.78 -6.00 -9.95
C GLN A 124 3.24 -6.38 -10.28
N ALA A 125 4.21 -5.61 -9.79
CA ALA A 125 5.63 -5.90 -10.00
C ALA A 125 6.06 -7.25 -9.41
N VAL A 126 5.55 -7.63 -8.23
CA VAL A 126 5.82 -8.93 -7.60
C VAL A 126 5.22 -10.06 -8.43
N ARG A 127 4.00 -9.90 -8.94
CA ARG A 127 3.35 -10.89 -9.80
C ARG A 127 4.09 -11.08 -11.12
N ASP A 128 4.53 -10.00 -11.75
CA ASP A 128 5.24 -10.07 -13.04
C ASP A 128 6.59 -10.79 -12.88
N ARG A 129 7.29 -10.54 -11.76
CA ARG A 129 8.49 -11.29 -11.38
C ARG A 129 8.18 -12.76 -11.09
N PHE A 130 7.08 -13.06 -10.40
CA PHE A 130 6.68 -14.44 -10.14
C PHE A 130 6.46 -15.19 -11.46
N LYS A 131 5.72 -14.59 -12.41
CA LYS A 131 5.48 -15.17 -13.73
C LYS A 131 6.77 -15.39 -14.52
N SER A 132 7.72 -14.45 -14.47
CA SER A 132 8.99 -14.59 -15.20
C SER A 132 9.93 -15.66 -14.62
N THR A 133 9.78 -16.02 -13.35
CA THR A 133 10.55 -17.12 -12.72
C THR A 133 9.98 -18.51 -12.99
N LEU A 134 8.75 -18.61 -13.51
CA LEU A 134 8.20 -19.88 -13.98
C LEU A 134 8.90 -20.28 -15.28
N PRO A 135 9.23 -21.56 -15.49
CA PRO A 135 9.89 -22.00 -16.71
C PRO A 135 9.05 -21.63 -17.94
N PRO A 136 9.65 -21.11 -19.04
CA PRO A 136 8.94 -20.94 -20.30
C PRO A 136 8.47 -22.32 -20.76
N PHE A 137 7.16 -22.45 -20.85
CA PHE A 137 6.44 -23.70 -21.10
C PHE A 137 6.98 -24.45 -22.35
N PRO A 138 7.29 -25.76 -22.26
CA PRO A 138 7.11 -26.64 -23.40
C PRO A 138 5.80 -27.43 -23.21
N ALA A 139 4.94 -27.35 -24.22
CA ALA A 139 3.77 -28.20 -24.39
C ALA A 139 4.19 -29.68 -24.40
N LYS A 140 3.95 -30.39 -23.30
CA LYS A 140 3.64 -31.84 -23.22
C LYS A 140 3.86 -32.32 -21.79
N TYR A 141 2.79 -32.35 -20.99
CA TYR A 141 2.53 -33.45 -20.08
C TYR A 141 1.05 -33.37 -19.71
N ASN A 142 0.28 -34.36 -20.17
CA ASN A 142 -1.12 -34.51 -19.83
C ASN A 142 -1.22 -34.97 -18.38
N SER A 143 -1.46 -34.04 -17.46
CA SER A 143 -2.06 -34.31 -16.16
C SER A 143 -3.12 -33.23 -15.93
N GLU A 144 -4.35 -33.66 -15.67
CA GLU A 144 -5.61 -32.87 -15.62
C GLU A 144 -5.69 -31.79 -14.52
N SER A 145 -4.56 -31.27 -14.03
CA SER A 145 -4.53 -30.06 -13.20
C SER A 145 -3.65 -29.03 -13.91
N ASP A 146 -4.34 -28.10 -14.55
CA ASP A 146 -3.89 -27.09 -15.47
C ASP A 146 -2.56 -26.42 -15.12
N GLY A 147 -1.73 -26.17 -16.14
CA GLY A 147 -0.39 -25.62 -16.05
C GLY A 147 -0.30 -24.15 -15.64
N ASN A 148 -1.36 -23.60 -15.04
CA ASN A 148 -1.44 -22.22 -14.57
C ASN A 148 -1.49 -22.22 -13.03
N ARG A 149 -0.34 -22.08 -12.37
CA ARG A 149 -0.33 -21.88 -10.92
C ARG A 149 -0.80 -20.45 -10.61
N PRO A 150 -1.93 -20.26 -9.90
CA PRO A 150 -2.41 -18.93 -9.58
C PRO A 150 -1.41 -18.20 -8.69
N PHE A 151 -1.31 -16.88 -8.88
CA PHE A 151 -0.62 -16.01 -7.93
C PHE A 151 -1.50 -15.80 -6.70
N VAL A 152 -1.11 -16.41 -5.58
CA VAL A 152 -1.88 -16.46 -4.33
C VAL A 152 -1.47 -15.36 -3.35
N ILE A 153 -2.44 -14.60 -2.87
CA ILE A 153 -2.27 -13.48 -1.95
C ILE A 153 -2.93 -13.84 -0.61
N GLY A 154 -2.12 -14.00 0.42
CA GLY A 154 -2.59 -14.21 1.79
C GLY A 154 -2.97 -12.89 2.45
N LEU A 155 -4.17 -12.84 3.02
CA LEU A 155 -4.76 -11.67 3.67
C LEU A 155 -5.20 -12.01 5.10
N ALA A 156 -5.35 -11.00 5.92
CA ALA A 156 -6.11 -11.12 7.16
C ALA A 156 -7.62 -10.95 6.87
N GLU A 157 -8.43 -11.90 7.31
CA GLU A 157 -9.89 -11.87 7.18
C GLU A 157 -10.48 -10.63 7.85
N GLY A 158 -11.44 -9.99 7.17
CA GLY A 158 -12.06 -8.73 7.62
C GLY A 158 -11.19 -7.48 7.42
N GLU A 159 -9.92 -7.65 7.06
CA GLU A 159 -8.93 -6.57 6.96
C GLU A 159 -8.59 -6.24 5.49
N PHE A 160 -9.57 -6.37 4.60
CA PHE A 160 -9.37 -6.27 3.16
C PHE A 160 -9.10 -4.80 2.73
N PRO A 161 -7.93 -4.49 2.15
CA PRO A 161 -7.66 -3.15 1.65
C PRO A 161 -8.52 -2.86 0.42
N ARG A 162 -9.13 -1.66 0.39
CA ARG A 162 -10.06 -1.20 -0.65
C ARG A 162 -9.33 -0.73 -1.91
N SER A 163 -8.47 -1.57 -2.49
CA SER A 163 -7.70 -1.25 -3.70
C SER A 163 -8.40 -1.71 -4.97
N LYS A 164 -8.21 -0.96 -6.06
CA LYS A 164 -8.77 -1.28 -7.37
C LYS A 164 -8.20 -2.58 -7.95
N LEU A 165 -6.91 -2.85 -7.77
CA LEU A 165 -6.29 -4.08 -8.27
C LEU A 165 -6.86 -5.32 -7.59
N LEU A 166 -6.86 -5.37 -6.25
CA LEU A 166 -7.42 -6.52 -5.53
C LEU A 166 -8.91 -6.70 -5.79
N TRP A 167 -9.66 -5.60 -5.93
CA TRP A 167 -11.05 -5.65 -6.35
C TRP A 167 -11.23 -6.31 -7.73
N THR A 168 -10.38 -5.92 -8.67
CA THR A 168 -10.37 -6.50 -10.02
C THR A 168 -10.01 -7.98 -9.97
N TRP A 169 -9.01 -8.36 -9.16
CA TRP A 169 -8.57 -9.74 -8.99
C TRP A 169 -9.61 -10.61 -8.25
N SER A 170 -10.36 -10.05 -7.29
CA SER A 170 -11.41 -10.80 -6.59
C SER A 170 -12.65 -11.01 -7.45
N ARG A 171 -12.97 -10.09 -8.37
CA ARG A 171 -14.13 -10.21 -9.28
C ARG A 171 -13.85 -11.02 -10.52
N LYS A 172 -12.61 -11.08 -11.00
CA LYS A 172 -12.20 -11.95 -12.10
C LYS A 172 -12.07 -13.41 -11.62
N ALA A 173 -13.18 -13.99 -11.19
CA ALA A 173 -13.28 -15.42 -10.88
C ALA A 173 -12.97 -16.33 -12.09
N GLU A 174 -12.86 -15.75 -13.30
CA GLU A 174 -12.63 -16.46 -14.57
C GLU A 174 -11.17 -16.42 -15.07
N THR A 175 -10.26 -15.67 -14.43
CA THR A 175 -8.84 -15.77 -14.75
C THR A 175 -8.14 -16.54 -13.65
N ASP A 176 -7.75 -17.79 -13.91
CA ASP A 176 -6.97 -18.68 -13.02
C ASP A 176 -5.60 -18.11 -12.57
N GLU A 177 -5.33 -16.84 -12.86
CA GLU A 177 -4.04 -16.19 -12.66
C GLU A 177 -3.83 -15.61 -11.26
N CYS A 178 -4.89 -15.28 -10.51
CA CYS A 178 -4.78 -14.70 -9.16
C CYS A 178 -5.83 -15.26 -8.20
N ARG A 179 -5.42 -15.51 -6.94
CA ARG A 179 -6.29 -16.00 -5.87
C ARG A 179 -6.01 -15.26 -4.57
N THR A 180 -7.04 -14.95 -3.80
CA THR A 180 -6.90 -14.47 -2.42
C THR A 180 -7.25 -15.57 -1.43
N VAL A 181 -6.51 -15.64 -0.32
CA VAL A 181 -6.72 -16.61 0.76
C VAL A 181 -6.57 -15.92 2.11
N TYR A 182 -7.19 -16.47 3.16
CA TYR A 182 -7.04 -15.95 4.52
C TYR A 182 -5.98 -16.73 5.30
N VAL A 183 -5.12 -16.02 6.02
CA VAL A 183 -3.97 -16.59 6.77
C VAL A 183 -4.07 -16.40 8.28
N ASN A 184 -5.25 -16.07 8.80
CA ASN A 184 -5.50 -15.77 10.22
C ASN A 184 -5.09 -16.92 11.15
N SER A 185 -5.33 -18.17 10.73
CA SER A 185 -4.95 -19.37 11.48
C SER A 185 -3.43 -19.51 11.58
N ALA A 186 -2.71 -19.25 10.48
CA ALA A 186 -1.25 -19.24 10.43
C ALA A 186 -0.66 -18.17 11.35
N LEU A 187 -1.20 -16.95 11.25
CA LEU A 187 -0.80 -15.80 12.06
C LEU A 187 -1.02 -16.08 13.56
N SER A 188 -2.23 -16.53 13.93
CA SER A 188 -2.57 -16.86 15.32
C SER A 188 -1.66 -17.93 15.91
N ARG A 189 -1.32 -18.95 15.12
CA ARG A 189 -0.39 -20.03 15.52
C ARG A 189 1.05 -19.54 15.65
N LEU A 190 1.46 -18.54 14.86
CA LEU A 190 2.80 -17.99 14.86
C LEU A 190 3.10 -17.19 16.14
N PHE A 191 2.15 -16.36 16.59
CA PHE A 191 2.35 -15.50 17.76
C PHE A 191 1.61 -15.93 19.03
N GLY A 192 0.89 -17.06 18.99
CA GLY A 192 0.53 -17.81 20.19
C GLY A 192 -0.54 -17.15 21.06
N VAL A 193 -1.68 -16.78 20.48
CA VAL A 193 -2.93 -16.75 21.26
C VAL A 193 -3.28 -18.20 21.58
N LYS A 194 -3.39 -18.56 22.86
CA LYS A 194 -3.88 -19.88 23.26
C LYS A 194 -5.28 -20.06 22.68
N ALA A 195 -5.40 -20.94 21.68
CA ALA A 195 -6.67 -21.43 21.16
C ALA A 195 -7.30 -22.39 22.20
N ASP A 196 -7.67 -21.88 23.36
CA ASP A 196 -8.51 -22.58 24.32
C ASP A 196 -9.84 -21.82 24.41
N LYS A 197 -10.87 -22.49 23.89
CA LYS A 197 -12.29 -22.09 23.73
C LYS A 197 -12.64 -21.45 22.39
N ALA A 198 -13.02 -22.35 21.47
CA ALA A 198 -14.01 -22.17 20.41
C ALA A 198 -13.71 -21.13 19.32
N LEU A 199 -13.03 -21.59 18.25
CA LEU A 199 -13.42 -21.23 16.88
C LEU A 199 -13.63 -22.54 16.11
N ASN A 200 -14.73 -23.20 16.48
CA ASN A 200 -15.41 -24.11 15.56
C ASN A 200 -16.24 -23.19 14.65
N VAL A 201 -15.64 -22.73 13.56
CA VAL A 201 -16.39 -22.10 12.48
C VAL A 201 -16.08 -22.90 11.24
N ASP A 202 -17.09 -23.69 10.93
CA ASP A 202 -17.30 -24.47 9.73
C ASP A 202 -16.79 -23.73 8.48
N LEU A 203 -16.01 -24.44 7.67
CA LEU A 203 -15.57 -23.96 6.37
C LEU A 203 -16.80 -23.70 5.50
N HIS A 204 -17.09 -22.43 5.26
CA HIS A 204 -17.91 -22.06 4.12
C HIS A 204 -17.25 -20.90 3.39
N MET A 205 -16.71 -21.20 2.21
CA MET A 205 -16.53 -20.23 1.14
C MET A 205 -17.87 -19.52 0.92
N LYS A 206 -18.01 -18.33 1.49
CA LYS A 206 -19.03 -17.38 1.07
C LYS A 206 -18.31 -16.22 0.40
N ALA A 207 -18.81 -15.89 -0.79
CA ALA A 207 -18.47 -14.70 -1.53
C ALA A 207 -18.46 -13.45 -0.63
N LEU A 208 -17.70 -12.43 -1.07
CA LEU A 208 -17.57 -11.14 -0.41
C LEU A 208 -18.89 -10.70 0.27
N PRO A 209 -18.85 -10.22 1.53
CA PRO A 209 -20.07 -9.75 2.19
C PRO A 209 -20.71 -8.64 1.35
N LYS A 210 -22.00 -8.78 1.03
CA LYS A 210 -22.78 -7.85 0.19
C LYS A 210 -22.68 -6.36 0.62
N GLY A 211 -22.33 -6.08 1.88
CA GLY A 211 -22.13 -4.72 2.38
C GLY A 211 -20.79 -4.06 2.01
N VAL A 212 -19.78 -4.83 1.57
CA VAL A 212 -18.50 -4.27 1.10
C VAL A 212 -18.68 -3.65 -0.29
N GLU A 213 -19.50 -4.25 -1.16
CA GLU A 213 -19.88 -3.72 -2.47
C GLU A 213 -20.55 -2.35 -2.37
N GLU A 214 -21.54 -2.23 -1.47
CA GLU A 214 -22.30 -1.00 -1.27
C GLU A 214 -21.43 0.08 -0.62
N ALA A 215 -20.59 -0.26 0.36
CA ALA A 215 -19.67 0.68 0.99
C ALA A 215 -18.55 1.17 0.04
N LEU A 216 -18.13 0.37 -0.94
CA LEU A 216 -17.15 0.76 -1.95
C LEU A 216 -17.75 1.73 -2.99
N LEU A 217 -18.98 1.45 -3.43
CA LEU A 217 -19.69 2.32 -4.37
C LEU A 217 -19.98 3.68 -3.75
N LEU A 218 -20.44 3.71 -2.49
CA LEU A 218 -20.72 4.95 -1.76
C LEU A 218 -19.45 5.79 -1.51
N ASP A 219 -18.31 5.16 -1.24
CA ASP A 219 -17.05 5.87 -1.04
C ASP A 219 -16.47 6.44 -2.35
N ASP A 220 -16.60 5.72 -3.48
CA ASP A 220 -16.18 6.22 -4.79
C ASP A 220 -17.06 7.39 -5.25
N GLU A 221 -18.38 7.31 -5.05
CA GLU A 221 -19.28 8.43 -5.32
C GLU A 221 -18.94 9.65 -4.46
N ARG A 222 -18.65 9.43 -3.17
CA ARG A 222 -18.25 10.50 -2.25
C ARG A 222 -16.91 11.12 -2.64
N ARG A 223 -15.90 10.33 -3.01
CA ARG A 223 -14.61 10.83 -3.50
C ARG A 223 -14.76 11.64 -4.77
N THR A 224 -15.60 11.17 -5.70
CA THR A 224 -15.86 11.86 -6.96
C THR A 224 -16.56 13.20 -6.71
N ALA A 225 -17.49 13.25 -5.76
CA ALA A 225 -18.17 14.47 -5.34
C ALA A 225 -17.21 15.46 -4.63
N GLU A 226 -16.32 14.97 -3.76
CA GLU A 226 -15.30 15.78 -3.09
C GLU A 226 -14.32 16.38 -4.11
N ASP A 227 -13.82 15.59 -5.07
CA ASP A 227 -12.94 16.06 -6.17
C ASP A 227 -13.62 17.08 -7.09
N LEU A 228 -14.91 16.88 -7.40
CA LEU A 228 -15.69 17.84 -8.19
C LEU A 228 -15.88 19.16 -7.42
N SER A 229 -16.16 19.08 -6.11
CA SER A 229 -16.32 20.27 -5.27
C SER A 229 -15.01 21.06 -5.13
N GLU A 230 -13.86 20.41 -4.98
CA GLU A 230 -12.56 21.08 -4.91
C GLU A 230 -12.20 21.74 -6.25
N LYS A 231 -12.53 21.10 -7.38
CA LYS A 231 -12.36 21.69 -8.71
C LYS A 231 -13.26 22.90 -8.93
N THR A 232 -14.52 22.85 -8.50
CA THR A 232 -15.45 23.99 -8.59
C THR A 232 -14.94 25.16 -7.76
N ILE A 233 -14.56 24.93 -6.50
CA ILE A 233 -14.03 25.98 -5.60
C ILE A 233 -12.75 26.61 -6.18
N LYS A 234 -11.87 25.80 -6.79
CA LYS A 234 -10.65 26.31 -7.44
C LYS A 234 -10.98 27.16 -8.67
N SER A 235 -11.92 26.72 -9.50
CA SER A 235 -12.34 27.48 -10.69
C SER A 235 -13.06 28.79 -10.35
N GLU A 236 -13.81 28.84 -9.25
CA GLU A 236 -14.47 30.06 -8.78
C GLU A 236 -13.45 31.07 -8.24
N LYS A 237 -12.44 30.61 -7.48
CA LYS A 237 -11.34 31.48 -7.02
C LYS A 237 -10.53 32.04 -8.18
N GLU A 238 -10.20 31.23 -9.18
CA GLU A 238 -9.48 31.69 -10.38
C GLU A 238 -10.31 32.68 -11.20
N ALA A 239 -11.64 32.49 -11.27
CA ALA A 239 -12.55 33.43 -11.93
C ALA A 239 -12.72 34.75 -11.15
N GLU A 240 -12.61 34.72 -9.82
CA GLU A 240 -12.69 35.91 -8.97
C GLU A 240 -11.38 36.71 -9.00
N GLU A 241 -10.22 36.05 -8.97
CA GLU A 241 -8.91 36.69 -9.18
C GLU A 241 -8.81 37.33 -10.59
N ALA A 242 -9.36 36.68 -11.62
CA ALA A 242 -9.43 37.24 -12.97
C ALA A 242 -10.40 38.45 -13.09
N LYS A 243 -11.41 38.56 -12.21
CA LYS A 243 -12.30 39.73 -12.14
C LYS A 243 -11.64 40.89 -11.41
N ILE A 244 -10.94 40.61 -10.31
CA ILE A 244 -10.16 41.62 -9.56
C ILE A 244 -9.08 42.23 -10.46
N SER A 245 -8.36 41.40 -11.22
CA SER A 245 -7.34 41.88 -12.18
C SER A 245 -7.90 42.75 -13.31
N LYS A 246 -9.18 42.64 -13.68
CA LYS A 246 -9.82 43.47 -14.72
C LYS A 246 -10.43 44.76 -14.18
N GLN A 247 -10.72 44.81 -12.88
CA GLN A 247 -11.28 45.99 -12.22
C GLN A 247 -10.21 47.04 -11.92
N ASP A 248 -8.95 46.62 -11.72
CA ASP A 248 -7.81 47.53 -11.52
C ASP A 248 -7.30 48.24 -12.80
N CYS A 249 -7.74 47.83 -14.00
CA CYS A 249 -7.35 48.51 -15.24
C CYS A 249 -8.19 49.77 -15.57
N ASN A 250 -9.27 50.05 -14.82
CA ASN A 250 -10.20 51.14 -15.16
C ASN A 250 -10.16 52.33 -14.20
N THR A 251 -9.12 52.48 -13.38
CA THR A 251 -8.96 53.68 -12.55
C THR A 251 -7.49 54.08 -12.43
N GLN A 252 -7.00 54.90 -13.37
CA GLN A 252 -6.14 56.05 -13.06
C GLN A 252 -5.77 56.85 -14.32
N LEU A 253 -6.35 58.04 -14.43
CA LEU A 253 -5.84 59.15 -15.21
C LEU A 253 -4.99 60.03 -14.28
N SER A 254 -3.83 60.46 -14.81
CA SER A 254 -2.95 61.54 -14.34
C SER A 254 -2.23 61.35 -12.99
N ILE A 255 -0.89 61.26 -13.02
CA ILE A 255 0.06 62.29 -12.53
C ILE A 255 1.52 61.83 -12.83
N SER A 256 2.31 62.83 -13.25
CA SER A 256 3.75 63.05 -13.47
C SER A 256 4.84 62.04 -13.00
N LEU A 257 5.84 61.86 -13.89
CA LEU A 257 7.24 61.40 -13.67
C LEU A 257 8.03 62.26 -12.64
N PRO A 258 9.16 61.80 -12.00
CA PRO A 258 10.33 61.23 -12.71
C PRO A 258 11.23 60.14 -12.03
N ARG A 259 11.89 59.38 -12.92
CA ARG A 259 13.29 58.87 -12.97
C ARG A 259 13.95 58.03 -11.84
N LYS A 260 14.40 56.84 -12.30
CA LYS A 260 15.70 56.13 -12.12
C LYS A 260 16.07 55.46 -10.78
N ASN A 261 16.16 54.12 -10.80
CA ASN A 261 17.38 53.29 -10.61
C ASN A 261 16.97 51.80 -10.61
N GLU A 262 17.42 50.99 -11.56
CA GLU A 262 18.57 50.05 -11.43
C GLU A 262 18.51 49.09 -10.23
N ARG A 263 18.05 47.85 -10.46
CA ARG A 263 18.89 46.65 -10.43
C ARG A 263 18.05 45.40 -10.74
N ALA A 264 18.53 44.64 -11.71
CA ALA A 264 18.10 43.29 -12.01
C ALA A 264 18.90 42.33 -11.12
N ASP A 265 18.20 41.48 -10.35
CA ASP A 265 18.77 40.24 -9.84
C ASP A 265 18.03 39.09 -10.52
N ALA A 266 18.73 38.43 -11.44
CA ALA A 266 18.30 37.19 -12.06
C ALA A 266 18.53 36.05 -11.07
N LEU A 267 17.46 35.38 -10.64
CA LEU A 267 17.57 34.04 -10.06
C LEU A 267 17.64 33.04 -11.22
N VAL A 268 18.79 32.38 -11.33
CA VAL A 268 18.94 31.15 -12.11
C VAL A 268 18.32 30.03 -11.29
N GLU A 269 17.16 29.54 -11.69
CA GLU A 269 16.67 28.23 -11.25
C GLU A 269 17.52 27.16 -11.95
N SER A 270 18.35 26.46 -11.17
CA SER A 270 19.00 25.24 -11.64
C SER A 270 17.94 24.14 -11.72
N THR A 271 17.81 23.54 -12.90
CA THR A 271 16.88 22.44 -13.15
C THR A 271 17.66 21.14 -13.06
N LEU A 272 17.17 20.20 -12.26
CA LEU A 272 17.73 18.85 -12.15
C LEU A 272 17.19 18.01 -13.31
N ASP A 273 18.10 17.42 -14.10
CA ASP A 273 17.75 16.54 -15.21
C ASP A 273 18.41 15.17 -15.05
N PHE A 274 17.84 14.16 -15.71
CA PHE A 274 18.33 12.78 -15.69
C PHE A 274 19.23 12.53 -16.91
N ASP A 275 20.42 11.98 -16.69
CA ASP A 275 21.24 11.49 -17.80
C ASP A 275 20.87 10.06 -18.21
N ASP A 276 21.30 9.66 -19.42
CA ASP A 276 21.03 8.33 -20.00
C ASP A 276 21.65 7.16 -19.22
N THR A 277 22.45 7.46 -18.19
CA THR A 277 23.02 6.48 -17.25
C THR A 277 22.23 6.35 -15.96
N GLY A 278 21.21 7.19 -15.75
CA GLY A 278 20.30 7.11 -14.61
C GLY A 278 20.82 7.83 -13.36
N ASP A 279 21.80 8.72 -13.48
CA ASP A 279 22.31 9.54 -12.38
C ASP A 279 21.81 10.99 -12.45
N TRP A 280 21.73 11.64 -11.29
CA TRP A 280 21.26 13.03 -11.16
C TRP A 280 22.37 14.02 -11.51
N VAL A 281 22.10 14.94 -12.43
CA VAL A 281 23.04 16.00 -12.80
C VAL A 281 22.36 17.37 -12.73
N VAL A 282 23.09 18.38 -12.28
CA VAL A 282 22.63 19.77 -12.22
C VAL A 282 23.02 20.46 -13.53
N VAL A 283 22.04 21.04 -14.24
CA VAL A 283 22.25 21.83 -15.46
C VAL A 283 22.02 23.31 -15.20
#